data_AF-A0A524RR95-F1
#
_entry.id   AF-A0A524RR95-F1
#
_cell.length_a   1.000
_cell.length_b   1.000
_cell.length_c   1.000
_cell.angle_alpha   90.00
_cell.angle_beta   90.00
_cell.angle_gamma   90.00
#
_symmetry.space_group_name_H-M   'P 1'
#
loop_
_entity.id
_entity.type
_entity.pdbx_description
1 polymer ?
#
loop_
_entity_poly.entity_id
_entity_poly.type
_entity_poly.pdbx_seq_one_letter_code
_entity_poly.pdbx_strand_id
1 'polypeptide(L)'
;MRSVIGAGPIDSPDVRPLFDEPDAADAVWHRKTGLYPISQMLVVKNAALGSNPDLAGELFETFNMARVLHLGKLRPGDAAAPEDRPLHQMVDVSGEDPIPYSVESSRKTLETFVGFNVEQKVVPERVDAGELFPAATLVLG
;
A
#
# COMPACT_ATOMS: atom_id res chain seq x y z
N MET A 1 18.76 -1.63 24.27
CA MET A 1 18.40 -0.75 23.14
C MET A 1 16.89 -0.62 23.13
N ARG A 2 16.34 0.60 23.19
CA ARG A 2 14.90 0.85 23.05
C ARG A 2 14.67 1.35 21.63
N SER A 3 13.77 0.71 20.90
CA SER A 3 13.39 1.12 19.54
C SER A 3 11.96 1.64 19.58
N VAL A 4 11.66 2.61 18.73
CA VAL A 4 10.31 3.14 18.54
C VAL A 4 9.94 3.07 17.07
N ILE A 5 8.69 2.72 16.77
CA ILE A 5 8.12 2.69 15.43
C ILE A 5 6.93 3.65 15.45
N GLY A 6 6.78 4.47 14.41
CA GLY A 6 5.63 5.38 14.28
C GLY A 6 5.66 6.62 15.17
N ALA A 7 6.84 7.05 15.62
CA ALA A 7 6.99 8.22 16.50
C ALA A 7 6.81 9.60 15.81
N GLY A 8 6.52 9.62 14.51
CA GLY A 8 6.45 10.86 13.72
C GLY A 8 7.82 11.54 13.57
N PRO A 9 7.86 12.84 13.24
CA PRO A 9 9.10 13.60 13.20
C PRO A 9 9.76 13.63 14.58
N ILE A 10 11.02 13.22 14.67
CA ILE A 10 11.80 13.23 15.91
C ILE A 10 12.93 14.23 15.77
N ASP A 11 12.89 15.28 16.59
CA ASP A 11 13.97 16.27 16.73
C ASP A 11 14.68 16.05 18.06
N SER A 12 15.53 15.01 18.11
CA SER A 12 16.35 14.69 19.28
C SER A 12 17.69 14.10 18.85
N PRO A 13 18.82 14.57 19.40
CA PRO A 13 20.14 14.04 19.11
C PRO A 13 20.34 12.61 19.66
N ASP A 14 19.49 12.18 20.60
CA ASP A 14 19.55 10.85 21.20
C ASP A 14 18.85 9.77 20.35
N VAL A 15 18.21 10.19 19.25
CA VAL A 15 17.50 9.30 18.34
C VAL A 15 18.26 9.25 17.02
N ARG A 16 18.47 8.04 16.53
CA ARG A 16 19.06 7.78 15.22
C ARG A 16 18.22 6.76 14.46
N PRO A 17 18.22 6.82 13.12
CA PRO A 17 17.68 5.75 12.29
C PRO A 17 18.27 4.38 12.69
N LEU A 18 17.48 3.32 12.49
CA LEU A 18 17.94 1.95 12.72
C LEU A 18 18.95 1.51 11.65
N PHE A 19 18.80 2.02 10.43
CA PHE A 19 19.67 1.81 9.29
C PHE A 19 20.38 3.12 8.93
N ASP A 20 21.66 3.06 8.59
CA ASP A 20 22.45 4.26 8.27
C ASP A 20 21.90 5.01 7.04
N GLU A 21 21.48 4.26 6.01
CA GLU A 21 20.84 4.80 4.80
C GLU A 21 19.46 4.15 4.59
N PRO A 22 18.40 4.62 5.26
CA PRO A 22 17.09 3.97 5.25
C PRO A 22 16.47 3.93 3.84
N ASP A 23 16.51 5.03 3.09
CA ASP A 23 15.94 5.10 1.74
C ASP A 23 16.63 4.12 0.76
N ALA A 24 17.96 4.00 0.86
CA ALA A 24 18.73 3.05 0.06
C ALA A 24 18.42 1.59 0.47
N ALA A 25 18.27 1.32 1.77
CA ALA A 25 17.90 0.02 2.29
C ALA A 25 16.50 -0.40 1.81
N ASP A 26 15.54 0.51 1.85
CA ASP A 26 14.17 0.29 1.36
C ASP A 26 14.17 0.00 -0.14
N ALA A 27 14.92 0.77 -0.93
CA ALA A 27 15.05 0.55 -2.37
C ALA A 27 15.68 -0.82 -2.70
N VAL A 28 16.71 -1.24 -1.94
CA VAL A 28 17.31 -2.58 -2.07
C VAL A 28 16.31 -3.67 -1.71
N TRP A 29 15.57 -3.49 -0.61
CA TRP A 29 14.57 -4.46 -0.16
C TRP A 29 13.42 -4.60 -1.16
N HIS A 30 12.91 -3.48 -1.68
CA HIS A 30 11.89 -3.45 -2.73
C HIS A 30 12.39 -4.19 -3.98
N ARG A 31 13.59 -3.85 -4.50
CA ARG A 31 14.16 -4.56 -5.66
C ARG A 31 14.35 -6.06 -5.42
N LYS A 32 14.71 -6.46 -4.20
CA LYS A 32 14.92 -7.87 -3.83
C LYS A 32 13.61 -8.64 -3.72
N THR A 33 12.58 -8.04 -3.14
CA THR A 33 11.34 -8.74 -2.75
C THR A 33 10.17 -8.46 -3.68
N GLY A 34 10.18 -7.35 -4.41
CA GLY A 34 9.04 -6.84 -5.17
C GLY A 34 7.82 -6.54 -4.30
N LEU A 35 8.00 -6.33 -2.99
CA LEU A 35 6.90 -6.07 -2.07
C LEU A 35 6.72 -4.55 -1.91
N TYR A 36 5.52 -4.09 -2.19
CA TYR A 36 5.11 -2.72 -1.95
C TYR A 36 4.11 -2.67 -0.78
N PRO A 37 4.41 -1.96 0.33
CA PRO A 37 3.56 -1.97 1.52
C PRO A 37 2.14 -1.46 1.25
N ILE A 38 1.13 -2.22 1.71
CA ILE A 38 -0.28 -1.78 1.69
C ILE A 38 -0.57 -1.10 3.03
N SER A 39 -0.77 0.23 3.02
CA SER A 39 -1.03 1.01 4.23
C SER A 39 -2.52 1.31 4.46
N GLN A 40 -3.34 1.21 3.42
CA GLN A 40 -4.75 1.61 3.43
C GLN A 40 -5.61 0.56 2.69
N MET A 41 -6.83 0.33 3.18
CA MET A 41 -7.82 -0.54 2.54
C MET A 41 -9.23 0.00 2.78
N LEU A 42 -10.09 -0.07 1.77
CA LEU A 42 -11.51 0.23 1.91
C LEU A 42 -12.27 -1.04 2.30
N VAL A 43 -13.08 -0.96 3.36
CA VAL A 43 -13.89 -2.09 3.84
C VAL A 43 -15.35 -1.68 3.84
N VAL A 44 -16.19 -2.54 3.26
CA VAL A 44 -17.65 -2.32 3.16
C VAL A 44 -18.36 -3.45 3.88
N LYS A 45 -19.44 -3.13 4.61
CA LYS A 45 -20.27 -4.14 5.27
C LYS A 45 -20.90 -5.06 4.22
N ASN A 46 -20.85 -6.37 4.45
CA ASN A 46 -21.47 -7.37 3.56
C ASN A 46 -22.96 -7.10 3.29
N ALA A 47 -23.71 -6.58 4.28
CA ALA A 47 -25.12 -6.23 4.10
C ALA A 47 -25.34 -5.10 3.07
N ALA A 48 -24.42 -4.14 2.99
CA ALA A 48 -24.47 -3.07 2.00
C ALA A 48 -24.17 -3.62 0.59
N LEU A 49 -23.15 -4.47 0.47
CA LEU A 49 -22.82 -5.16 -0.78
C LEU A 49 -23.96 -6.07 -1.26
N GLY A 50 -24.61 -6.79 -0.35
CA GLY A 50 -25.76 -7.64 -0.68
C GLY A 50 -27.01 -6.86 -1.09
N SER A 51 -27.16 -5.62 -0.61
CA SER A 51 -28.31 -4.76 -0.96
C SER A 51 -28.08 -3.95 -2.24
N ASN A 52 -26.82 -3.76 -2.64
CA ASN A 52 -26.42 -3.08 -3.87
C ASN A 52 -25.22 -3.80 -4.51
N PRO A 53 -25.45 -4.75 -5.43
CA PRO A 53 -24.39 -5.54 -6.06
C PRO A 53 -23.36 -4.71 -6.84
N ASP A 54 -23.74 -3.54 -7.37
CA ASP A 54 -22.86 -2.68 -8.17
C ASP A 54 -21.94 -1.81 -7.30
N LEU A 55 -22.27 -1.65 -6.00
CA LEU A 55 -21.57 -0.77 -5.07
C LEU A 55 -20.05 -0.99 -5.02
N ALA A 56 -19.61 -2.26 -5.06
CA ALA A 56 -18.19 -2.57 -5.00
C ALA A 56 -17.43 -2.04 -6.22
N GLY A 57 -17.99 -2.23 -7.42
CA GLY A 57 -17.41 -1.73 -8.67
C GLY A 57 -17.45 -0.21 -8.74
N GLU A 58 -18.56 0.41 -8.35
CA GLU A 58 -18.70 1.87 -8.33
C GLU A 58 -17.69 2.54 -7.38
N LEU A 59 -17.49 1.97 -6.19
CA LEU A 59 -16.48 2.44 -5.25
C LEU A 59 -15.08 2.27 -5.83
N PHE A 60 -14.77 1.09 -6.39
CA PHE A 60 -13.47 0.83 -6.99
C PHE A 60 -13.13 1.88 -8.06
N GLU A 61 -14.04 2.09 -9.02
CA GLU A 61 -13.86 3.04 -10.11
C GLU A 61 -13.74 4.48 -9.62
N THR A 62 -14.59 4.89 -8.67
CA THR A 62 -14.57 6.25 -8.14
C THR A 62 -13.22 6.59 -7.50
N PHE A 63 -12.68 5.68 -6.67
CA PHE A 63 -11.39 5.88 -6.03
C PHE A 63 -10.22 5.73 -7.02
N ASN A 64 -10.32 4.84 -8.01
CA ASN A 64 -9.33 4.73 -9.08
C ASN A 64 -9.26 6.02 -9.91
N MET A 65 -10.40 6.61 -10.25
CA MET A 65 -10.46 7.92 -10.93
C MET A 65 -9.80 9.02 -10.10
N ALA A 66 -10.12 9.10 -8.80
CA ALA A 66 -9.50 10.08 -7.91
C ALA A 66 -7.98 9.91 -7.83
N ARG A 67 -7.51 8.65 -7.76
CA ARG A 67 -6.11 8.29 -7.77
C ARG A 67 -5.42 8.70 -9.08
N VAL A 68 -5.99 8.38 -10.24
CA VAL A 68 -5.45 8.79 -11.55
C VAL A 68 -5.34 10.31 -11.65
N LEU A 69 -6.35 11.05 -11.18
CA LEU A 69 -6.32 12.51 -11.14
C LEU A 69 -5.23 13.06 -10.22
N HIS A 70 -4.96 12.41 -9.09
CA HIS A 70 -3.89 12.81 -8.18
C HIS A 70 -2.51 12.50 -8.76
N LEU A 71 -2.28 11.28 -9.26
CA LEU A 71 -1.02 10.89 -9.89
C LEU A 71 -0.70 11.74 -11.13
N GLY A 72 -1.71 12.18 -11.88
CA GLY A 72 -1.54 13.10 -13.00
C GLY A 72 -0.98 14.49 -12.63
N LYS A 73 -0.96 14.83 -11.33
CA LYS A 73 -0.34 16.05 -10.77
C LYS A 73 1.08 15.83 -10.25
N LEU A 74 1.51 14.57 -10.07
CA LEU A 74 2.83 14.22 -9.54
C LEU A 74 3.88 14.07 -10.65
N ARG A 75 3.82 14.91 -11.71
CA ARG A 75 4.71 14.76 -12.85
C ARG A 75 6.16 15.11 -12.46
N PRO A 76 7.16 14.44 -13.05
CA PRO A 76 8.56 14.79 -12.82
C PRO A 76 8.82 16.27 -13.15
N GLY A 77 9.30 17.04 -12.15
CA GLY A 77 9.63 18.46 -12.29
C GLY A 77 8.63 19.45 -11.66
N ASP A 78 7.44 18.99 -11.26
CA ASP A 78 6.52 19.79 -10.47
C ASP A 78 6.97 19.84 -9.00
N ALA A 79 6.78 20.99 -8.34
CA ALA A 79 7.08 21.11 -6.92
C ALA A 79 6.08 20.27 -6.12
N ALA A 80 6.54 19.11 -5.62
CA ALA A 80 5.75 18.27 -4.74
C ALA A 80 5.31 19.04 -3.49
N ALA A 81 4.03 18.98 -3.14
CA ALA A 81 3.62 19.37 -1.80
C ALA A 81 4.42 18.55 -0.77
N PRO A 82 4.69 19.06 0.44
CA PRO A 82 5.43 18.30 1.45
C PRO A 82 4.87 16.90 1.70
N GLU A 83 3.55 16.74 1.62
CA GLU A 83 2.86 15.44 1.71
C GLU A 83 3.15 14.47 0.55
N ASP A 84 3.50 14.96 -0.64
CA ASP A 84 3.68 14.15 -1.85
C ASP A 84 5.14 13.69 -2.05
N ARG A 85 6.09 14.19 -1.26
CA ARG A 85 7.52 13.83 -1.41
C ARG A 85 7.79 12.33 -1.31
N PRO A 86 7.17 11.57 -0.37
CA PRO A 86 7.39 10.13 -0.30
C PRO A 86 6.94 9.41 -1.58
N LEU A 87 5.83 9.85 -2.17
CA LEU A 87 5.31 9.30 -3.43
C LEU A 87 6.27 9.58 -4.59
N HIS A 88 6.82 10.80 -4.69
CA HIS A 88 7.83 11.13 -5.70
C HIS A 88 9.11 10.28 -5.56
N GLN A 89 9.63 10.14 -4.33
CA GLN A 89 10.81 9.29 -4.08
C GLN A 89 10.55 7.82 -4.46
N MET A 90 9.33 7.34 -4.26
CA MET A 90 8.94 5.98 -4.65
C MET A 90 8.86 5.81 -6.16
N VAL A 91 8.34 6.79 -6.92
CA VAL A 91 8.39 6.76 -8.40
C VAL A 91 9.81 6.57 -8.90
N ASP A 92 10.77 7.31 -8.32
CA ASP A 92 12.19 7.22 -8.72
C ASP A 92 12.80 5.84 -8.43
N VAL A 93 12.31 5.14 -7.39
CA VAL A 93 12.83 3.84 -6.95
C VAL A 93 12.17 2.66 -7.67
N SER A 94 10.85 2.69 -7.87
CA SER A 94 10.11 1.57 -8.45
C SER A 94 10.06 1.62 -9.98
N GLY A 95 10.08 2.82 -10.59
CA GLY A 95 9.84 2.99 -12.02
C GLY A 95 8.45 2.53 -12.49
N GLU A 96 7.60 2.13 -11.55
CA GLU A 96 6.27 1.58 -11.74
C GLU A 96 5.23 2.55 -11.17
N ASP A 97 3.98 2.13 -11.20
CA ASP A 97 2.88 2.79 -10.51
C ASP A 97 3.20 3.01 -9.02
N PRO A 98 3.29 4.26 -8.53
CA PRO A 98 3.63 4.53 -7.13
C PRO A 98 2.49 4.22 -6.15
N ILE A 99 1.29 3.91 -6.64
CA ILE A 99 0.15 3.53 -5.81
C ILE A 99 -0.56 2.35 -6.49
N PRO A 100 -0.05 1.11 -6.39
CA PRO A 100 -0.78 -0.06 -6.89
C PRO A 100 -2.17 -0.14 -6.25
N TYR A 101 -3.21 -0.41 -7.04
CA TYR A 101 -4.61 -0.30 -6.58
C TYR A 101 -5.46 -1.55 -6.80
N SER A 102 -5.09 -2.43 -7.71
CA SER A 102 -5.84 -3.66 -7.96
C SER A 102 -5.42 -4.81 -7.04
N VAL A 103 -6.30 -5.78 -6.85
CA VAL A 103 -5.99 -7.02 -6.11
C VAL A 103 -4.83 -7.74 -6.77
N GLU A 104 -4.79 -7.79 -8.10
CA GLU A 104 -3.74 -8.49 -8.84
C GLU A 104 -2.39 -7.80 -8.69
N SER A 105 -2.32 -6.48 -8.89
CA SER A 105 -1.08 -5.71 -8.69
C SER A 105 -0.54 -5.82 -7.26
N SER A 106 -1.42 -6.03 -6.28
CA SER A 106 -1.08 -6.15 -4.86
C SER A 106 -0.97 -7.59 -4.36
N ARG A 107 -1.19 -8.61 -5.21
CA ARG A 107 -1.36 -10.01 -4.80
C ARG A 107 -0.16 -10.53 -4.02
N LYS A 108 1.05 -10.25 -4.52
CA LYS A 108 2.29 -10.68 -3.86
C LYS A 108 2.42 -10.10 -2.46
N THR A 109 2.11 -8.82 -2.28
CA THR A 109 2.11 -8.17 -0.97
C THR A 109 1.03 -8.76 -0.06
N LEU A 110 -0.20 -8.91 -0.56
CA LEU A 110 -1.32 -9.47 0.21
C LEU A 110 -1.01 -10.88 0.71
N GLU A 111 -0.56 -11.76 -0.17
CA GLU A 111 -0.22 -13.15 0.18
C GLU A 111 0.94 -13.21 1.18
N THR A 112 1.96 -12.37 1.01
CA THR A 112 3.08 -12.28 1.95
C THR A 112 2.63 -11.76 3.31
N PHE A 113 1.78 -10.74 3.33
CA PHE A 113 1.21 -10.20 4.56
C PHE A 113 0.38 -11.24 5.31
N VAL A 114 -0.49 -11.99 4.61
CA VAL A 114 -1.24 -13.10 5.22
C VAL A 114 -0.28 -14.15 5.78
N GLY A 115 0.77 -14.52 5.02
CA GLY A 115 1.81 -15.44 5.47
C GLY A 115 2.46 -15.02 6.79
N PHE A 116 2.90 -13.76 6.89
CA PHE A 116 3.46 -13.21 8.12
C PHE A 116 2.47 -13.25 9.29
N ASN A 117 1.20 -12.95 9.07
CA ASN A 117 0.18 -12.99 10.13
C ASN A 117 -0.07 -14.42 10.64
N VAL A 118 0.01 -15.43 9.78
CA VAL A 118 -0.07 -16.85 10.18
C VAL A 118 1.17 -17.24 10.98
N GLU A 119 2.37 -16.94 10.48
CA GLU A 119 3.65 -17.25 11.15
C GLU A 119 3.74 -16.62 12.55
N GLN A 120 3.25 -15.39 12.66
CA GLN A 120 3.20 -14.63 13.91
C GLN A 120 2.00 -14.98 14.80
N LYS A 121 1.13 -15.90 14.36
CA LYS A 121 -0.08 -16.36 15.07
C LYS A 121 -1.08 -15.23 15.37
N VAL A 122 -1.10 -14.20 14.52
CA VAL A 122 -2.12 -13.14 14.55
C VAL A 122 -3.45 -13.69 14.03
N VAL A 123 -3.39 -14.55 13.00
CA VAL A 123 -4.53 -15.30 12.48
C VAL A 123 -4.26 -16.80 12.57
N PRO A 124 -5.30 -17.64 12.75
CA PRO A 124 -5.11 -19.07 12.97
C PRO A 124 -4.71 -19.84 11.71
N GLU A 125 -5.12 -19.36 10.53
CA GLU A 125 -4.89 -20.01 9.25
C GLU A 125 -4.78 -19.01 8.10
N ARG A 126 -4.26 -19.48 6.96
CA ARG A 126 -4.12 -18.67 5.75
C ARG A 126 -5.49 -18.42 5.13
N VAL A 127 -5.77 -17.15 4.81
CA VAL A 127 -6.94 -16.75 4.02
C VAL A 127 -6.50 -16.48 2.58
N ASP A 128 -7.29 -16.91 1.60
CA ASP A 128 -7.03 -16.58 0.20
C ASP A 128 -7.32 -15.09 -0.05
N ALA A 129 -6.37 -14.39 -0.66
CA ALA A 129 -6.52 -12.97 -0.92
C ALA A 129 -7.73 -12.67 -1.82
N GLY A 130 -8.03 -13.53 -2.80
CA GLY A 130 -9.20 -13.39 -3.68
C GLY A 130 -10.54 -13.57 -2.97
N GLU A 131 -10.59 -14.35 -1.89
CA GLU A 131 -11.80 -14.52 -1.07
C GLU A 131 -12.10 -13.31 -0.18
N LEU A 132 -11.09 -12.45 0.06
CA LEU A 132 -11.25 -11.23 0.87
C LEU A 132 -11.93 -10.08 0.12
N PHE A 133 -11.96 -10.12 -1.21
CA PHE A 133 -12.50 -9.04 -2.03
C PHE A 133 -13.76 -9.47 -2.79
N PRO A 134 -14.69 -8.54 -3.05
CA PRO A 134 -15.84 -8.82 -3.91
C PRO A 134 -15.40 -9.27 -5.31
N ALA A 135 -16.06 -10.28 -5.87
CA ALA A 135 -15.70 -10.81 -7.20
C ALA A 135 -15.65 -9.74 -8.29
N ALA A 136 -16.54 -8.74 -8.21
CA ALA A 136 -16.59 -7.61 -9.13
C ALA A 136 -15.28 -6.81 -9.19
N THR A 137 -14.51 -6.75 -8.10
CA THR A 137 -13.25 -5.98 -8.05
C THR A 137 -12.03 -6.81 -8.44
N LEU A 138 -12.15 -8.13 -8.56
CA LEU A 138 -11.03 -9.01 -8.93
C LEU A 138 -10.64 -8.87 -10.41
N VAL A 139 -11.55 -8.39 -11.24
CA VAL A 139 -11.37 -8.19 -12.69
C VAL A 139 -11.09 -6.73 -13.06
N LEU A 140 -11.00 -5.84 -12.07
CA LEU A 140 -10.78 -4.41 -12.27
C LEU A 140 -9.32 -4.06 -11.97
N GLY A 141 -8.70 -3.27 -12.85
CA GLY A 141 -7.29 -2.87 -12.77
C GLY A 141 -6.47 -3.33 -13.94
#